data_AF-A0A2U3K5A5-F1
#
_entry.id   AF-A0A2U3K5A5-F1
#
_cell.length_a   1.000
_cell.length_b   1.000
_cell.length_c   1.000
_cell.angle_alpha   90.00
_cell.angle_beta   90.00
_cell.angle_gamma   90.00
#
_symmetry.space_group_name_H-M   'P 1'
#
loop_
_entity.id
_entity.type
_entity.pdbx_description
1 polymer ?
#
loop_
_entity_poly.entity_id
_entity_poly.type
_entity_poly.pdbx_seq_one_letter_code
_entity_poly.pdbx_strand_id
1 'polypeptide(L)'
;MLTTSPLETFSVGNTIVVSRGLIDVLPDEGSLAMVLAHELAHIVLGHNLGSQYAFNDRMLFSDEATYKNLGFKHIPEEEAAADKKAIEMLKASPYAQKLESAGLFIKALQARAPQLSALLQAHLGNNIAENGTVTRMAQLGTSAPALDWNKLDQIAALPLGGRVKLNPWDDKVEIVKAQPVAITSARDKMPFEVTPFFPRLSRYSTASLPAATPAAAPTTANASPTPAN
;
A
#
# COMPACT_ATOMS: atom_id res chain seq x y z
N MET A 1 5.79 4.56 -11.68
CA MET A 1 5.22 3.84 -10.52
C MET A 1 5.85 4.42 -9.27
N LEU A 2 5.05 4.76 -8.25
CA LEU A 2 5.55 5.35 -7.01
C LEU A 2 5.78 4.25 -5.97
N THR A 3 6.91 4.29 -5.29
CA THR A 3 7.24 3.35 -4.20
C THR A 3 6.50 3.68 -2.89
N THR A 4 5.57 4.64 -2.93
CA THR A 4 4.81 5.14 -1.78
C THR A 4 3.69 4.18 -1.36
N SER A 5 3.37 4.20 -0.07
CA SER A 5 2.32 3.38 0.54
C SER A 5 0.88 3.95 0.41
N PRO A 6 0.62 5.27 0.37
CA PRO A 6 -0.72 5.80 0.17
C PRO A 6 -1.40 5.27 -1.10
N LEU A 7 -2.73 5.20 -1.09
CA LEU A 7 -3.54 4.83 -2.25
C LEU A 7 -3.74 6.08 -3.11
N GLU A 8 -2.83 6.30 -4.05
CA GLU A 8 -2.82 7.50 -4.88
C GLU A 8 -2.52 7.15 -6.33
N THR A 9 -3.20 7.87 -7.22
CA THR A 9 -2.94 7.88 -8.66
C THR A 9 -3.09 9.28 -9.21
N PHE A 10 -2.33 9.57 -10.25
CA PHE A 10 -2.43 10.79 -11.02
C PHE A 10 -1.85 10.60 -12.42
N SER A 11 -2.25 11.44 -13.36
CA SER A 11 -1.69 11.49 -14.71
C SER A 11 -0.90 12.77 -14.97
N VAL A 12 0.32 12.66 -15.48
CA VAL A 12 1.12 13.79 -15.97
C VAL A 12 1.30 13.66 -17.48
N GLY A 13 0.67 14.57 -18.24
CA GLY A 13 0.58 14.46 -19.69
C GLY A 13 -0.11 13.15 -20.08
N ASN A 14 0.60 12.25 -20.76
CA ASN A 14 0.09 10.92 -21.13
C ASN A 14 0.63 9.80 -20.22
N THR A 15 1.30 10.14 -19.13
CA THR A 15 1.88 9.15 -18.20
C THR A 15 0.99 9.01 -16.99
N ILE A 16 0.48 7.80 -16.76
CA ILE A 16 -0.28 7.46 -15.56
C ILE A 16 0.69 6.94 -14.50
N VAL A 17 0.63 7.52 -13.31
CA VAL A 17 1.42 7.12 -12.15
C VAL A 17 0.51 6.47 -11.12
N VAL A 18 0.90 5.28 -10.68
CA VAL A 18 0.18 4.49 -9.68
C VAL A 18 1.12 4.18 -8.52
N SER A 19 0.63 4.27 -7.29
CA SER A 19 1.39 3.91 -6.10
C SER A 19 1.49 2.42 -5.85
N ARG A 20 2.56 2.00 -5.19
CA ARG A 20 2.80 0.63 -4.75
C ARG A 20 1.67 0.15 -3.85
N GLY A 21 1.29 0.96 -2.87
CA GLY A 21 0.23 0.62 -1.93
C GLY A 21 -1.10 0.35 -2.62
N LEU A 22 -1.42 1.11 -3.68
CA LEU A 22 -2.65 0.86 -4.45
C LEU A 22 -2.59 -0.46 -5.20
N ILE A 23 -1.46 -0.77 -5.86
CA ILE A 23 -1.30 -2.03 -6.57
C ILE A 23 -1.36 -3.23 -5.63
N ASP A 24 -0.86 -3.10 -4.39
CA ASP A 24 -0.89 -4.16 -3.38
C ASP A 24 -2.33 -4.58 -3.00
N VAL A 25 -3.24 -3.62 -2.85
CA VAL A 25 -4.57 -3.86 -2.26
C VAL A 25 -5.65 -4.23 -3.26
N LEU A 26 -5.40 -4.06 -4.56
CA LEU A 26 -6.40 -4.35 -5.59
C LEU A 26 -6.65 -5.86 -5.71
N PRO A 27 -7.91 -6.32 -5.60
CA PRO A 27 -8.23 -7.75 -5.57
C PRO A 27 -8.06 -8.42 -6.94
N ASP A 28 -8.28 -7.69 -8.03
CA ASP A 28 -8.31 -8.24 -9.37
C ASP A 28 -7.98 -7.21 -10.47
N GLU A 29 -7.90 -7.70 -11.71
CA GLU A 29 -7.65 -6.87 -12.89
C GLU A 29 -8.79 -5.88 -13.18
N GLY A 30 -10.04 -6.22 -12.83
CA GLY A 30 -11.19 -5.34 -13.00
C GLY A 30 -11.06 -4.08 -12.14
N SER A 31 -10.64 -4.25 -10.89
CA SER A 31 -10.34 -3.15 -9.97
C SER A 31 -9.14 -2.32 -10.44
N LEU A 32 -8.10 -2.96 -11.00
CA LEU A 32 -6.98 -2.23 -11.60
C LEU A 32 -7.41 -1.43 -12.84
N ALA A 33 -8.22 -2.03 -13.71
CA ALA A 33 -8.76 -1.36 -14.89
C ALA A 33 -9.61 -0.16 -14.50
N MET A 34 -10.39 -0.25 -13.41
CA MET A 34 -11.16 0.88 -12.87
C MET A 34 -10.24 2.07 -12.53
N VAL A 35 -9.17 1.83 -11.77
CA VAL A 35 -8.21 2.87 -11.39
C VAL A 35 -7.55 3.49 -12.63
N LEU A 36 -7.13 2.67 -13.58
CA LEU A 36 -6.49 3.16 -14.81
C LEU A 36 -7.46 3.90 -15.73
N ALA A 37 -8.72 3.45 -15.82
CA ALA A 37 -9.75 4.10 -16.63
C ALA A 37 -10.07 5.50 -16.12
N HIS A 38 -10.03 5.72 -14.80
CA HIS A 38 -10.18 7.04 -14.20
C HIS A 38 -9.11 8.02 -14.66
N GLU A 39 -7.83 7.63 -14.52
CA GLU A 39 -6.71 8.48 -14.95
C GLU A 39 -6.67 8.65 -16.47
N LEU A 40 -7.03 7.61 -17.22
CA LEU A 40 -7.15 7.70 -18.67
C LEU A 40 -8.28 8.67 -19.09
N ALA A 41 -9.38 8.72 -18.33
CA ALA A 41 -10.45 9.68 -18.57
C ALA A 41 -9.97 11.13 -18.37
N HIS A 42 -9.15 11.41 -17.36
CA HIS A 42 -8.52 12.72 -17.21
C HIS A 42 -7.68 13.10 -18.44
N ILE A 43 -6.88 12.17 -18.96
CA ILE A 43 -6.06 12.38 -20.16
C ILE A 43 -6.94 12.65 -21.40
N VAL A 44 -7.99 11.85 -21.60
CA VAL A 44 -8.90 11.96 -22.76
C VAL A 44 -9.70 13.26 -22.73
N LEU A 45 -10.12 13.71 -21.54
CA LEU A 45 -10.83 14.97 -21.35
C LEU A 45 -9.91 16.19 -21.37
N GLY A 46 -8.58 15.98 -21.41
CA GLY A 46 -7.61 17.06 -21.40
C GLY A 46 -7.52 17.78 -20.04
N HIS A 47 -7.96 17.14 -18.96
CA HIS A 47 -7.77 17.65 -17.61
C HIS A 47 -6.27 17.63 -17.31
N ASN A 48 -5.68 18.81 -17.10
CA ASN A 48 -4.26 18.92 -16.85
C ASN A 48 -4.04 19.39 -15.41
N LEU A 49 -3.21 18.65 -14.69
CA LEU A 49 -2.72 19.08 -13.38
C LEU A 49 -1.85 20.31 -13.65
N GLY A 50 -2.31 21.48 -13.18
CA GLY A 50 -1.80 22.78 -13.63
C GLY A 50 -0.29 22.81 -13.86
N SER A 51 0.14 23.34 -15.02
CA SER A 51 1.54 23.41 -15.47
C SER A 51 2.47 24.24 -14.56
N GLN A 52 2.00 24.67 -13.40
CA GLN A 52 2.73 25.50 -12.44
C GLN A 52 3.98 24.79 -11.90
N TYR A 53 4.02 23.46 -11.91
CA TYR A 53 5.17 22.64 -11.53
C TYR A 53 6.01 22.13 -12.70
N ALA A 54 5.61 22.40 -13.95
CA ALA A 54 6.30 21.92 -15.16
C ALA A 54 7.44 22.85 -15.64
N PHE A 55 7.57 24.04 -15.03
CA PHE A 55 8.64 24.98 -15.34
C PHE A 55 9.70 24.97 -14.24
N ASN A 56 10.91 24.54 -14.62
CA ASN A 56 12.11 24.47 -13.77
C ASN A 56 12.46 25.84 -13.13
N ASP A 57 12.05 26.93 -13.79
CA ASP A 57 12.39 28.32 -13.44
C ASP A 57 11.64 28.90 -12.21
N ARG A 58 10.79 28.11 -11.55
CA ARG A 58 10.10 28.48 -10.31
C ARG A 58 10.52 27.69 -9.07
N MET A 59 11.49 26.77 -9.16
CA MET A 59 11.91 25.92 -8.03
C MET A 59 12.84 26.64 -7.03
N LEU A 60 12.49 27.85 -6.59
CA LEU A 60 13.05 28.49 -5.40
C LEU A 60 12.02 28.38 -4.28
N PHE A 61 11.86 27.20 -3.70
CA PHE A 61 10.96 26.96 -2.56
C PHE A 61 11.74 26.43 -1.36
N SER A 62 11.33 26.78 -0.15
CA SER A 62 11.89 26.21 1.07
C SER A 62 11.44 24.75 1.24
N ASP A 63 12.40 23.89 1.59
CA ASP A 63 12.34 22.45 1.30
C ASP A 63 11.25 21.67 2.03
N GLU A 64 10.83 22.04 3.24
CA GLU A 64 10.17 21.04 4.12
C GLU A 64 8.63 21.02 4.08
N ALA A 65 7.97 22.14 3.76
CA ALA A 65 6.51 22.23 3.74
C ALA A 65 5.90 21.84 2.38
N THR A 66 6.65 22.03 1.30
CA THR A 66 6.19 21.84 -0.09
C THR A 66 6.11 20.37 -0.48
N TYR A 67 6.97 19.49 0.06
CA TYR A 67 6.91 18.05 -0.20
C TYR A 67 5.66 17.35 0.34
N LYS A 68 4.94 17.97 1.30
CA LYS A 68 3.77 17.33 1.92
C LYS A 68 2.52 17.38 1.05
N ASN A 69 2.42 18.37 0.16
CA ASN A 69 1.24 18.58 -0.68
C ASN A 69 1.69 19.16 -2.02
N LEU A 70 2.34 18.35 -2.85
CA LEU A 70 2.51 18.73 -4.24
C LEU A 70 1.10 18.69 -4.85
N GLY A 71 0.51 19.88 -5.06
CA GLY A 71 -0.92 20.13 -5.25
C GLY A 71 -1.47 19.64 -6.59
N PHE A 72 -1.20 18.39 -6.95
CA PHE A 72 -1.71 17.68 -8.11
C PHE A 72 -3.17 17.23 -7.87
N LYS A 73 -4.05 18.18 -7.52
CA LYS A 73 -5.48 17.93 -7.29
C LYS A 73 -6.31 18.48 -8.45
N HIS A 74 -7.16 17.64 -9.05
CA HIS A 74 -8.20 18.10 -9.97
C HIS A 74 -9.36 18.75 -9.23
N ILE A 75 -10.06 19.67 -9.89
CA ILE A 75 -11.28 20.26 -9.31
C ILE A 75 -12.42 19.23 -9.28
N PRO A 76 -13.39 19.34 -8.36
CA PRO A 76 -14.46 18.36 -8.22
C PRO A 76 -15.25 18.11 -9.51
N GLU A 77 -15.41 19.13 -10.35
CA GLU A 77 -16.10 19.04 -11.64
C GLU A 77 -15.34 18.15 -12.63
N GLU A 78 -14.00 18.25 -12.65
CA GLU A 78 -13.12 17.42 -13.49
C GLU A 78 -13.12 15.96 -13.02
N GLU A 79 -13.09 15.70 -11.71
CA GLU A 79 -13.20 14.34 -11.16
C GLU A 79 -14.56 13.71 -11.51
N ALA A 80 -15.66 14.45 -11.40
CA ALA A 80 -16.98 13.94 -11.75
C ALA A 80 -17.14 13.64 -13.25
N ALA A 81 -16.55 14.49 -14.11
CA ALA A 81 -16.52 14.25 -15.55
C ALA A 81 -15.63 13.04 -15.90
N ALA A 82 -14.49 12.88 -15.23
CA ALA A 82 -13.60 11.74 -15.39
C ALA A 82 -14.27 10.43 -14.94
N ASP A 83 -14.94 10.40 -13.77
CA ASP A 83 -15.70 9.25 -13.28
C ASP A 83 -16.72 8.77 -14.32
N LYS A 84 -17.51 9.70 -14.87
CA LYS A 84 -18.52 9.37 -15.89
C LYS A 84 -17.86 8.77 -17.12
N LYS A 85 -16.78 9.39 -17.61
CA LYS A 85 -16.09 8.92 -18.80
C LYS A 85 -15.39 7.58 -18.58
N ALA A 86 -14.80 7.38 -17.40
CA ALA A 86 -14.17 6.12 -17.01
C ALA A 86 -15.18 4.97 -17.02
N ILE A 87 -16.40 5.19 -16.51
CA ILE A 87 -17.46 4.18 -16.54
C ILE A 87 -17.90 3.85 -17.97
N GLU A 88 -18.00 4.83 -18.86
CA GLU A 88 -18.27 4.59 -20.29
C GLU A 88 -17.17 3.71 -20.90
N MET A 89 -15.90 4.03 -20.63
CA MET A 89 -14.75 3.28 -21.15
C MET A 89 -14.69 1.86 -20.59
N LEU A 90 -14.96 1.69 -19.30
CA LEU A 90 -14.98 0.39 -18.63
C LEU A 90 -16.07 -0.53 -19.20
N LYS A 91 -17.26 0.00 -19.49
CA LYS A 91 -18.34 -0.74 -20.14
C LYS A 91 -18.01 -1.17 -21.57
N ALA A 92 -17.17 -0.40 -22.27
CA ALA A 92 -16.66 -0.73 -23.59
C ALA A 92 -15.40 -1.62 -23.55
N SER A 93 -14.89 -1.96 -22.37
CA SER A 93 -13.67 -2.74 -22.18
C SER A 93 -13.96 -4.23 -21.93
N PRO A 94 -12.95 -5.11 -22.04
CA PRO A 94 -13.06 -6.52 -21.64
C PRO A 94 -13.41 -6.74 -20.16
N TYR A 95 -13.36 -5.69 -19.33
CA TYR A 95 -13.63 -5.75 -17.89
C TYR A 95 -15.08 -5.37 -17.53
N ALA A 96 -15.95 -5.15 -18.51
CA ALA A 96 -17.35 -4.76 -18.28
C ALA A 96 -18.12 -5.73 -17.36
N GLN A 97 -17.76 -7.02 -17.37
CA GLN A 97 -18.35 -8.05 -16.52
C GLN A 97 -17.69 -8.15 -15.13
N LYS A 98 -16.54 -7.50 -14.93
CA LYS A 98 -15.78 -7.50 -13.66
C LYS A 98 -15.95 -6.18 -12.87
N LEU A 99 -17.02 -5.42 -13.13
CA LEU A 99 -17.25 -4.15 -12.43
C LEU A 99 -17.78 -4.33 -11.01
N GLU A 100 -18.33 -5.51 -10.70
CA GLU A 100 -18.81 -5.83 -9.35
C GLU A 100 -17.67 -5.88 -8.33
N SER A 101 -16.52 -6.48 -8.67
CA SER A 101 -15.34 -6.52 -7.80
C SER A 101 -14.75 -5.14 -7.57
N ALA A 102 -14.68 -4.32 -8.62
CA ALA A 102 -14.23 -2.93 -8.55
C ALA A 102 -15.13 -2.10 -7.62
N GLY A 103 -16.46 -2.23 -7.74
CA GLY A 103 -17.37 -1.54 -6.82
C GLY A 103 -17.34 -2.10 -5.40
N LEU A 104 -17.05 -3.40 -5.19
CA LEU A 104 -16.80 -3.97 -3.87
C LEU A 104 -15.55 -3.38 -3.20
N PHE A 105 -14.49 -3.16 -3.97
CA PHE A 105 -13.30 -2.46 -3.49
C PHE A 105 -13.63 -1.05 -3.00
N ILE A 106 -14.41 -0.28 -3.77
CA ILE A 106 -14.88 1.06 -3.37
C ILE A 106 -15.73 1.00 -2.09
N LYS A 107 -16.65 0.03 -1.96
CA LYS A 107 -17.42 -0.16 -0.73
C LYS A 107 -16.54 -0.49 0.48
N ALA A 108 -15.58 -1.38 0.31
CA ALA A 108 -14.65 -1.76 1.37
C ALA A 108 -13.78 -0.56 1.79
N LEU A 109 -13.34 0.24 0.83
CA LEU A 109 -12.60 1.47 1.09
C LEU A 109 -13.45 2.48 1.86
N GLN A 110 -14.71 2.69 1.45
CA GLN A 110 -15.66 3.55 2.15
C GLN A 110 -15.94 3.09 3.59
N ALA A 111 -16.09 1.78 3.78
CA ALA A 111 -16.34 1.19 5.10
C ALA A 111 -15.14 1.34 6.06
N ARG A 112 -13.92 1.36 5.51
CA ARG A 112 -12.67 1.47 6.28
C ARG A 112 -12.02 2.85 6.25
N ALA A 113 -12.58 3.80 5.50
CA ALA A 113 -12.03 5.14 5.34
C ALA A 113 -11.73 5.86 6.67
N PRO A 114 -12.59 5.77 7.71
CA PRO A 114 -12.29 6.39 9.01
C PRO A 114 -11.02 5.86 9.69
N GLN A 115 -10.65 4.60 9.44
CA GLN A 115 -9.45 3.97 10.01
C GLN A 115 -8.21 4.10 9.13
N LEU A 116 -8.35 4.59 7.89
CA LEU A 116 -7.31 4.58 6.85
C LEU A 116 -6.77 5.99 6.53
N SER A 117 -6.72 6.90 7.51
CA SER A 117 -6.27 8.29 7.28
C SER A 117 -4.88 8.38 6.65
N ALA A 118 -3.91 7.62 7.14
CA ALA A 118 -2.54 7.59 6.61
C ALA A 118 -2.43 6.96 5.21
N LEU A 119 -3.40 6.13 4.83
CA LEU A 119 -3.42 5.41 3.57
C LEU A 119 -4.20 6.18 2.48
N LEU A 120 -5.18 6.99 2.88
CA LEU A 120 -6.03 7.79 1.99
C LEU A 120 -5.53 9.23 1.78
N GLN A 121 -4.59 9.69 2.62
CA GLN A 121 -3.92 10.96 2.42
C GLN A 121 -2.87 10.82 1.30
N ALA A 122 -3.19 11.33 0.12
CA ALA A 122 -2.25 11.43 -0.99
C ALA A 122 -1.22 12.53 -0.71
N HIS A 123 0.01 12.32 -1.16
CA HIS A 123 1.09 13.30 -1.02
C HIS A 123 1.42 13.98 -2.35
N LEU A 124 1.17 13.26 -3.45
CA LEU A 124 1.57 13.64 -4.81
C LEU A 124 0.40 13.68 -5.78
N GLY A 125 -0.80 13.26 -5.39
CA GLY A 125 -1.90 13.09 -6.33
C GLY A 125 -3.25 13.38 -5.72
N ASN A 126 -4.28 12.94 -6.43
CA ASN A 126 -5.65 13.06 -5.97
C ASN A 126 -5.93 12.09 -4.81
N ASN A 127 -6.58 12.61 -3.77
CA ASN A 127 -7.13 11.78 -2.71
C ASN A 127 -8.27 10.94 -3.28
N ILE A 128 -8.27 9.64 -2.99
CA ILE A 128 -9.39 8.75 -3.34
C ILE A 128 -10.60 9.01 -2.42
N ALA A 129 -10.37 9.58 -1.24
CA ALA A 129 -11.40 9.94 -0.27
C ALA A 129 -11.20 11.34 0.29
N GLU A 130 -12.30 12.05 0.54
CA GLU A 130 -12.34 13.36 1.18
C GLU A 130 -13.24 13.27 2.42
N ASN A 131 -12.76 13.74 3.57
CA ASN A 131 -13.46 13.69 4.86
C ASN A 131 -14.01 12.29 5.23
N GLY A 132 -13.23 11.23 4.95
CA GLY A 132 -13.65 9.85 5.23
C GLY A 132 -14.71 9.30 4.28
N THR A 133 -15.00 10.00 3.18
CA THR A 133 -15.91 9.55 2.12
C THR A 133 -15.14 9.37 0.82
N VAL A 134 -15.23 8.18 0.23
CA VAL A 134 -14.67 7.87 -1.08
C VAL A 134 -15.50 8.61 -2.13
N THR A 135 -14.88 9.58 -2.78
CA THR A 135 -15.52 10.44 -3.79
C THR A 135 -15.35 9.87 -5.19
N ARG A 136 -14.22 9.20 -5.45
CA ARG A 136 -13.85 8.65 -6.75
C ARG A 136 -14.64 7.38 -7.08
N MET A 137 -15.11 7.27 -8.32
CA MET A 137 -15.84 6.13 -8.87
C MET A 137 -17.01 5.67 -7.99
N ALA A 138 -17.64 6.60 -7.26
CA ALA A 138 -18.68 6.30 -6.27
C ALA A 138 -19.88 5.54 -6.86
N GLN A 139 -20.20 5.80 -8.14
CA GLN A 139 -21.28 5.11 -8.86
C GLN A 139 -21.07 3.59 -8.93
N LEU A 140 -19.82 3.11 -9.08
CA LEU A 140 -19.53 1.68 -9.05
C LEU A 140 -19.82 1.07 -7.68
N GLY A 141 -19.46 1.80 -6.62
CA GLY A 141 -19.83 1.46 -5.24
C GLY A 141 -21.34 1.30 -5.08
N THR A 142 -22.16 2.19 -5.63
CA THR A 142 -23.63 2.04 -5.57
C THR A 142 -24.13 0.80 -6.31
N SER A 143 -23.56 0.48 -7.48
CA SER A 143 -23.98 -0.65 -8.30
C SER A 143 -23.47 -2.02 -7.82
N ALA A 144 -22.49 -2.04 -6.91
CA ALA A 144 -21.89 -3.29 -6.46
C ALA A 144 -22.79 -4.10 -5.52
N PRO A 145 -22.56 -5.43 -5.42
CA PRO A 145 -23.19 -6.28 -4.41
C PRO A 145 -22.97 -5.77 -2.98
N ALA A 146 -23.81 -6.21 -2.03
CA ALA A 146 -23.61 -5.89 -0.63
C ALA A 146 -22.25 -6.40 -0.12
N LEU A 147 -21.59 -5.60 0.71
CA LEU A 147 -20.30 -5.98 1.31
C LEU A 147 -20.57 -6.92 2.48
N ASP A 148 -20.08 -8.16 2.38
CA ASP A 148 -20.17 -9.18 3.42
C ASP A 148 -18.77 -9.67 3.80
N TRP A 149 -18.33 -9.29 5.00
CA TRP A 149 -17.02 -9.67 5.52
C TRP A 149 -16.93 -11.18 5.79
N ASN A 150 -18.04 -11.84 6.11
CA ASN A 150 -18.08 -13.25 6.48
C ASN A 150 -18.06 -14.19 5.27
N LYS A 151 -18.50 -13.73 4.10
CA LYS A 151 -18.52 -14.54 2.87
C LYS A 151 -17.10 -14.75 2.34
N LEU A 152 -16.51 -15.92 2.57
CA LEU A 152 -15.10 -16.24 2.23
C LEU A 152 -14.71 -15.89 0.79
N ASP A 153 -15.58 -16.20 -0.17
CA ASP A 153 -15.35 -15.95 -1.61
C ASP A 153 -15.36 -14.47 -1.99
N GLN A 154 -15.87 -13.59 -1.12
CA GLN A 154 -15.93 -12.16 -1.36
C GLN A 154 -14.66 -11.47 -0.85
N ILE A 155 -13.71 -11.28 -1.76
CA ILE A 155 -12.46 -10.56 -1.51
C ILE A 155 -12.56 -9.16 -2.11
N ALA A 156 -12.90 -8.18 -1.27
CA ALA A 156 -13.07 -6.80 -1.71
C ALA A 156 -11.74 -6.03 -1.82
N ALA A 157 -10.76 -6.37 -0.99
CA ALA A 157 -9.42 -5.78 -1.02
C ALA A 157 -8.41 -6.76 -0.40
N LEU A 158 -7.14 -6.58 -0.72
CA LEU A 158 -6.02 -7.42 -0.27
C LEU A 158 -5.23 -6.75 0.86
N PRO A 159 -4.43 -7.52 1.62
CA PRO A 159 -3.51 -6.97 2.60
C PRO A 159 -2.36 -6.20 1.95
N LEU A 160 -1.89 -5.18 2.66
CA LEU A 160 -0.74 -4.37 2.25
C LEU A 160 0.56 -5.16 2.32
N GLY A 161 1.45 -4.95 1.34
CA GLY A 161 2.77 -5.56 1.30
C GLY A 161 2.78 -7.07 1.01
N GLY A 162 1.65 -7.65 0.59
CA GLY A 162 1.55 -9.07 0.26
C GLY A 162 1.99 -9.41 -1.16
N ARG A 163 1.89 -8.47 -2.11
CA ARG A 163 2.07 -8.74 -3.55
C ARG A 163 3.26 -8.02 -4.16
N VAL A 164 3.61 -6.85 -3.67
CA VAL A 164 4.66 -6.04 -4.24
C VAL A 164 5.87 -6.01 -3.30
N LYS A 165 7.00 -6.54 -3.78
CA LYS A 165 8.27 -6.52 -3.06
C LYS A 165 9.09 -5.32 -3.53
N LEU A 166 9.47 -4.47 -2.58
CA LEU A 166 10.46 -3.42 -2.80
C LEU A 166 11.83 -3.94 -2.33
N ASN A 167 12.82 -3.92 -3.21
CA ASN A 167 14.21 -4.17 -2.83
C ASN A 167 14.87 -2.85 -2.41
N PRO A 168 15.27 -2.69 -1.13
CA PRO A 168 15.86 -1.45 -0.65
C PRO A 168 17.29 -1.20 -1.15
N TRP A 169 17.93 -2.18 -1.81
CA TRP A 169 19.33 -2.05 -2.24
C TRP A 169 19.50 -1.60 -3.69
N ASP A 170 18.52 -1.86 -4.55
CA ASP A 170 18.56 -1.45 -5.95
C ASP A 170 17.28 -0.72 -6.40
N ASP A 171 16.45 -0.32 -5.44
CA ASP A 171 15.18 0.40 -5.61
C ASP A 171 14.22 -0.25 -6.62
N LYS A 172 14.34 -1.56 -6.85
CA LYS A 172 13.46 -2.30 -7.75
C LYS A 172 12.19 -2.73 -7.05
N VAL A 173 11.12 -2.69 -7.82
CA VAL A 173 9.80 -3.14 -7.40
C VAL A 173 9.38 -4.33 -8.26
N GLU A 174 9.07 -5.45 -7.60
CA GLU A 174 8.68 -6.69 -8.26
C GLU A 174 7.33 -7.18 -7.73
N ILE A 175 6.50 -7.73 -8.63
CA ILE A 175 5.26 -8.42 -8.22
C ILE A 175 5.60 -9.87 -7.91
N VAL A 176 5.32 -10.28 -6.68
CA VAL A 176 5.44 -11.65 -6.20
C VAL A 176 4.33 -12.48 -6.83
N LYS A 177 4.73 -13.45 -7.68
CA LYS A 177 3.82 -14.40 -8.35
C LYS A 177 3.50 -15.60 -7.46
N ALA A 178 3.28 -15.39 -6.17
CA ALA A 178 2.91 -16.46 -5.25
C ALA A 178 1.46 -16.90 -5.50
N GLN A 179 1.19 -18.19 -5.31
CA GLN A 179 -0.18 -18.70 -5.37
C GLN A 179 -0.99 -18.09 -4.22
N PRO A 180 -2.24 -17.64 -4.48
CA PRO A 180 -3.12 -17.17 -3.41
C PRO A 180 -3.27 -18.24 -2.32
N VAL A 181 -3.04 -17.84 -1.08
CA VAL A 181 -3.28 -18.72 0.07
C VAL A 181 -4.77 -18.88 0.26
N ALA A 182 -5.23 -20.12 0.50
CA ALA A 182 -6.64 -20.38 0.75
C ALA A 182 -7.09 -19.65 2.02
N ILE A 183 -8.09 -18.79 1.88
CA ILE A 183 -8.71 -18.07 2.98
C ILE A 183 -9.61 -19.07 3.71
N THR A 184 -9.25 -19.45 4.92
CA THR A 184 -10.01 -20.42 5.73
C THR A 184 -10.95 -19.74 6.72
N SER A 185 -10.69 -18.47 7.03
CA SER A 185 -11.52 -17.66 7.90
C SER A 185 -11.66 -16.23 7.37
N ALA A 186 -12.75 -15.54 7.73
CA ALA A 186 -12.96 -14.14 7.36
C ALA A 186 -11.83 -13.21 7.85
N ARG A 187 -11.16 -13.58 8.95
CA ARG A 187 -10.04 -12.82 9.52
C ARG A 187 -8.81 -12.84 8.61
N ASP A 188 -8.61 -13.89 7.83
CA ASP A 188 -7.44 -14.05 6.96
C ASP A 188 -7.47 -13.06 5.78
N LYS A 189 -8.61 -12.43 5.48
CA LYS A 189 -8.76 -11.45 4.39
C LYS A 189 -7.95 -10.18 4.60
N MET A 190 -7.81 -9.72 5.84
CA MET A 190 -7.02 -8.54 6.24
C MET A 190 -7.05 -7.34 5.24
N PRO A 191 -8.24 -6.82 4.88
CA PRO A 191 -8.35 -5.83 3.81
C PRO A 191 -7.76 -4.48 4.24
N PHE A 192 -6.80 -3.97 3.46
CA PHE A 192 -6.02 -2.76 3.76
C PHE A 192 -5.18 -2.84 5.04
N GLU A 193 -4.93 -4.04 5.56
CA GLU A 193 -4.14 -4.26 6.76
C GLU A 193 -2.76 -4.82 6.40
N VAL A 194 -1.77 -4.55 7.26
CA VAL A 194 -0.45 -5.16 7.16
C VAL A 194 -0.48 -6.47 7.92
N THR A 195 0.10 -7.53 7.32
CA THR A 195 0.22 -8.81 8.03
C THR A 195 1.14 -8.63 9.26
N PRO A 196 0.65 -8.91 10.48
CA PRO A 196 1.48 -8.78 11.67
C PRO A 196 2.62 -9.80 11.64
N PHE A 197 3.83 -9.35 11.95
CA PHE A 197 4.98 -10.22 12.13
C PHE A 197 4.96 -10.81 13.55
N PHE A 198 4.85 -12.14 13.65
CA PHE A 198 5.00 -12.85 14.92
C PHE A 198 6.40 -13.48 14.98
N PRO A 199 7.33 -12.95 15.80
CA PRO A 199 8.61 -13.59 15.98
C PRO A 199 8.39 -14.99 16.54
N ARG A 200 9.13 -15.98 16.01
CA ARG A 200 9.07 -17.34 16.51
C ARG A 200 9.61 -17.36 17.94
N LEU A 201 8.69 -17.43 18.92
CA LEU A 201 9.06 -17.58 20.32
C LEU A 201 9.51 -19.03 20.56
N SER A 202 10.80 -19.23 20.86
CA SER A 202 11.30 -20.48 21.41
C SER A 202 11.33 -20.38 22.94
N ARG A 203 10.95 -21.45 23.63
CA ARG A 203 11.16 -21.51 25.09
C ARG A 203 12.66 -21.44 25.37
N TYR A 204 13.04 -20.53 26.26
CA TYR A 204 14.39 -20.52 26.81
C TYR A 204 14.57 -21.79 27.64
N SER A 205 15.35 -22.74 27.13
CA SER A 205 15.74 -23.94 27.85
C SER A 205 17.03 -23.65 28.60
N THR A 206 17.00 -23.70 29.93
CA THR A 206 18.20 -23.64 30.78
C THR A 206 19.08 -24.90 30.64
N ALA A 207 18.64 -25.92 29.89
CA ALA A 207 19.38 -27.16 29.69
C ALA A 207 20.48 -27.08 28.61
N SER A 208 20.67 -25.92 27.95
CA SER A 208 21.73 -25.72 26.96
C SER A 208 22.67 -24.57 27.30
N LEU A 209 22.93 -24.34 28.59
CA LEU A 209 24.17 -23.67 28.98
C LEU A 209 25.32 -24.67 28.79
N PRO A 210 26.36 -24.36 28.00
CA PRO A 210 27.60 -25.11 28.09
C PRO A 210 28.02 -25.07 29.56
N ALA A 211 28.23 -26.24 30.16
CA ALA A 211 28.70 -26.33 31.54
C ALA A 211 29.92 -25.42 31.69
N ALA A 212 29.82 -24.44 32.58
CA ALA A 212 30.97 -23.64 32.96
C ALA A 212 32.01 -24.60 33.54
N THR A 213 33.15 -24.74 32.86
CA THR A 213 34.31 -25.44 33.38
C THR A 213 34.65 -24.83 34.74
N PRO A 214 34.74 -25.61 35.83
CA PRO A 214 35.16 -25.06 37.10
C PRO A 214 36.56 -24.47 36.94
N ALA A 215 36.70 -23.17 37.16
CA ALA A 215 38.01 -22.55 37.26
C ALA A 215 38.74 -23.16 38.47
N ALA A 216 39.85 -23.85 38.20
CA ALA A 216 40.73 -24.35 39.26
C ALA A 216 41.23 -23.16 40.08
N ALA A 217 41.08 -23.24 41.40
CA ALA A 217 41.63 -22.27 42.34
C ALA A 217 43.17 -22.21 42.18
N PRO A 218 43.79 -21.02 42.21
CA PRO A 218 45.24 -20.91 42.15
C PRO A 218 45.84 -21.43 43.46
N THR A 219 46.59 -22.52 43.40
CA THR A 219 47.47 -22.95 44.48
C THR A 219 48.60 -21.95 44.66
N THR A 220 48.62 -21.23 45.78
CA THR A 220 49.73 -20.41 46.22
C THR A 220 50.93 -21.28 46.56
N ALA A 221 51.97 -21.28 45.72
CA ALA A 221 53.27 -21.82 46.05
C ALA A 221 54.09 -20.74 46.78
N ASN A 222 54.19 -20.86 48.11
CA ASN A 222 55.13 -20.12 48.93
C ASN A 222 56.54 -20.66 48.64
N ALA A 223 57.39 -19.86 47.99
CA ALA A 223 58.82 -20.12 47.89
C ALA A 223 59.56 -19.17 48.84
N SER A 224 59.97 -19.69 50.00
CA SER A 224 60.95 -19.04 50.88
C SER A 224 62.34 -19.59 50.54
N PRO A 225 63.39 -18.77 50.42
CA PRO A 225 64.73 -19.23 50.09
C PRO A 225 65.47 -19.74 51.33
N THR A 226 66.15 -20.87 51.21
CA THR A 226 67.04 -21.43 52.26
C THR A 226 68.49 -21.03 51.94
N PRO A 227 69.31 -20.62 52.93
CA PRO A 227 70.64 -20.07 52.70
C PRO A 227 71.69 -21.17 52.45
N ALA A 228 72.79 -20.81 51.78
CA ALA A 228 74.00 -21.61 51.72
C ALA A 228 75.17 -20.82 52.32
N ASN A 229 75.99 -21.56 53.08
CA ASN A 229 77.22 -21.17 53.79
C ASN A 229 78.16 -20.25 53.02
#